data_AF-A0A843J9T7-F1
#
_entry.id   AF-A0A843J9T7-F1
#
_cell.length_a   1.000
_cell.length_b   1.000
_cell.length_c   1.000
_cell.angle_alpha   90.00
_cell.angle_beta   90.00
_cell.angle_gamma   90.00
#
_symmetry.space_group_name_H-M   'P 1'
#
loop_
_entity.id
_entity.type
_entity.pdbx_description
1 polymer ?
#
loop_
_entity_poly.entity_id
_entity_poly.type
_entity_poly.pdbx_seq_one_letter_code
_entity_poly.pdbx_strand_id
1 'polypeptide(L)' 'LQNYVLWGKGEKQQHIWTSGRVLAESVESICGAMYLDGGIAAVREFLEKTGFFCPKNMQ' A
#
# COMPACT_ATOMS: atom_id res chain seq x y z
N LEU A 1 -5.57 5.32 2.58
CA LEU A 1 -4.12 5.63 2.40
C LEU A 1 -3.86 7.10 2.11
N GLN A 2 -4.54 7.73 1.14
CA GLN A 2 -4.29 9.13 0.77
C GLN A 2 -4.30 10.12 1.95
N ASN A 3 -5.17 9.92 2.94
CA ASN A 3 -5.31 10.82 4.09
C ASN A 3 -4.20 10.64 5.15
N TYR A 4 -3.39 9.58 5.03
CA TYR A 4 -2.36 9.21 6.00
C TYR A 4 -0.94 9.43 5.48
N VAL A 5 -0.77 9.59 4.17
CA VAL A 5 0.51 9.95 3.57
C VAL A 5 0.74 11.45 3.74
N LEU A 6 1.95 11.83 4.15
CA LEU A 6 2.36 13.22 4.28
C LEU A 6 2.76 13.78 2.92
N TRP A 7 1.84 14.52 2.30
CA TRP A 7 2.07 15.18 1.01
C TRP A 7 2.72 16.55 1.15
N GLY A 8 3.64 16.85 0.25
CA GLY A 8 4.18 18.18 0.02
C GLY A 8 3.13 19.15 -0.52
N LYS A 9 3.40 20.46 -0.41
CA LYS A 9 2.46 21.52 -0.83
C LYS A 9 2.07 21.41 -2.31
N GLY A 10 3.03 21.14 -3.19
CA GLY A 10 2.79 20.98 -4.63
C GLY A 10 2.01 19.70 -4.96
N GLU A 11 2.34 18.60 -4.30
CA GLU A 11 1.65 17.31 -4.45
C GLU A 11 0.18 17.40 -4.05
N LYS A 12 -0.13 18.16 -2.98
CA LYS A 12 -1.50 18.46 -2.57
C LYS A 12 -2.26 19.25 -3.62
N GLN A 13 -1.66 20.29 -4.18
CA GLN A 13 -2.29 21.11 -5.22
C GLN A 13 -2.57 20.28 -6.48
N GLN A 14 -1.65 19.39 -6.84
CA GLN A 14 -1.75 18.54 -8.03
C GLN A 14 -2.61 17.28 -7.82
N HIS A 15 -3.00 16.97 -6.59
CA HIS A 15 -3.79 15.78 -6.25
C HIS A 15 -3.18 14.49 -6.85
N ILE A 16 -1.86 14.29 -6.69
CA ILE A 16 -1.09 13.25 -7.40
C ILE A 16 -1.60 11.82 -7.17
N TRP A 17 -2.31 11.61 -6.06
CA TRP A 17 -2.95 10.33 -5.69
C TRP A 17 -4.12 9.95 -6.60
N THR A 18 -4.67 10.87 -7.40
CA THR A 18 -5.77 10.59 -8.33
C THR A 18 -5.43 9.55 -9.39
N SER A 19 -4.16 9.49 -9.81
CA SER A 19 -3.66 8.47 -10.75
C SER A 19 -3.59 7.06 -10.16
N GLY A 20 -3.69 6.92 -8.84
CA GLY A 20 -3.50 5.65 -8.12
C GLY A 20 -2.05 5.18 -8.01
N ARG A 21 -1.17 5.57 -8.94
CA ARG A 21 0.25 5.14 -9.00
C ARG A 21 1.00 5.44 -7.71
N VAL A 22 0.94 6.69 -7.24
CA VAL A 22 1.68 7.12 -6.05
C VAL A 22 1.17 6.42 -4.78
N LEU A 23 -0.12 6.09 -4.74
CA LEU A 23 -0.67 5.29 -3.64
C LEU A 23 -0.20 3.84 -3.71
N ALA A 24 -0.06 3.26 -4.91
CA ALA A 24 0.50 1.91 -5.08
C ALA A 24 1.96 1.84 -4.62
N GLU A 25 2.79 2.79 -5.04
CA GLU A 25 4.20 2.91 -4.59
C GLU A 25 4.29 3.08 -3.06
N SER A 26 3.33 3.79 -2.45
CA SER A 26 3.22 3.92 -0.99
C SER A 26 2.87 2.59 -0.31
N VAL A 27 1.96 1.79 -0.88
CA VAL A 27 1.65 0.43 -0.39
C VAL A 27 2.86 -0.49 -0.50
N GLU A 28 3.59 -0.45 -1.61
CA GLU A 28 4.81 -1.24 -1.80
C GLU A 28 5.86 -0.90 -0.74
N SER A 29 6.02 0.39 -0.42
CA SER A 29 6.92 0.86 0.63
C SER A 29 6.51 0.35 2.02
N ILE A 30 5.20 0.35 2.33
CA ILE A 30 4.66 -0.23 3.57
C ILE A 30 4.96 -1.73 3.64
N CYS A 31 4.68 -2.48 2.56
CA CYS A 31 4.97 -3.91 2.48
C CYS A 31 6.47 -4.20 2.66
N GLY A 32 7.35 -3.38 2.07
CA GLY A 32 8.79 -3.48 2.25
C GLY A 32 9.21 -3.31 3.72
N ALA A 33 8.68 -2.30 4.41
CA ALA A 33 8.96 -2.09 5.83
C ALA A 33 8.45 -3.26 6.69
N MET A 34 7.23 -3.75 6.43
CA MET A 34 6.67 -4.91 7.12
C MET A 34 7.48 -6.19 6.88
N TYR A 35 8.01 -6.38 5.68
CA TYR A 35 8.89 -7.51 5.38
C TYR A 35 10.17 -7.45 6.20
N LEU A 36 10.77 -6.27 6.36
CA LEU A 36 11.99 -6.09 7.13
C LEU A 36 11.78 -6.38 8.62
N ASP A 37 10.61 -6.04 9.18
CA ASP A 37 10.29 -6.20 10.59
C ASP A 37 9.75 -7.61 10.94
N GLY A 38 8.84 -8.14 10.12
CA GLY A 38 8.09 -9.37 10.40
C GLY A 38 8.17 -10.46 9.32
N GLY A 39 9.01 -10.26 8.30
CA GLY A 39 9.17 -11.20 7.19
C GLY A 39 7.93 -11.34 6.30
N ILE A 40 7.95 -12.34 5.43
CA ILE A 40 6.90 -12.55 4.42
C ILE A 40 5.53 -12.89 5.00
N ALA A 41 5.49 -13.48 6.19
CA ALA A 41 4.24 -13.83 6.87
C ALA A 41 3.43 -12.59 7.25
N ALA A 42 4.09 -11.57 7.82
CA ALA A 42 3.46 -10.30 8.16
C ALA A 42 2.87 -9.59 6.93
N VAL A 43 3.62 -9.59 5.81
CA VAL A 43 3.14 -9.01 4.54
C VAL A 43 1.93 -9.77 4.01
N ARG A 44 1.95 -11.11 4.01
CA ARG A 44 0.82 -11.93 3.53
C ARG A 44 -0.45 -11.65 4.34
N GLU A 45 -0.35 -11.68 5.66
CA GLU A 45 -1.49 -11.43 6.55
C GLU A 45 -2.10 -10.04 6.29
N PHE A 46 -1.26 -9.02 6.11
CA PHE A 46 -1.71 -7.69 5.76
C PHE A 46 -2.46 -7.64 4.43
N LEU A 47 -1.90 -8.24 3.37
CA LEU A 47 -2.53 -8.22 2.05
C LEU A 47 -3.86 -9.00 2.03
N GLU A 48 -3.96 -10.11 2.77
CA GLU A 48 -5.20 -10.87 2.94
C GLU A 48 -6.27 -10.04 3.67
N LYS A 49 -5.93 -9.44 4.81
CA LYS A 49 -6.87 -8.63 5.62
C LYS A 49 -7.34 -7.36 4.91
N THR A 50 -6.53 -6.81 4.01
CA THR A 50 -6.84 -5.58 3.27
C THR A 50 -7.48 -5.85 1.91
N GLY A 51 -7.63 -7.12 1.51
CA GLY A 51 -8.21 -7.51 0.23
C GLY A 51 -7.30 -7.24 -0.99
N PHE A 52 -6.03 -6.88 -0.75
CA PHE A 52 -5.02 -6.75 -1.81
C PHE A 52 -4.46 -8.10 -2.27
N PHE A 53 -4.73 -9.17 -1.53
CA PHE A 53 -4.46 -10.54 -1.94
C PHE A 53 -5.76 -11.32 -2.07
N CYS A 54 -6.12 -11.67 -3.31
CA CYS A 54 -7.15 -12.65 -3.60
C CYS A 54 -6.46 -13.98 -3.96
N PRO A 55 -6.52 -15.01 -3.10
CA PRO A 55 -6.01 -16.33 -3.49
C PRO A 55 -6.83 -16.84 -4.68
N LYS A 56 -6.16 -17.23 -5.77
CA LYS A 56 -6.79 -17.67 -7.03
C LYS A 56 -7.65 -18.96 -6.94
N ASN A 57 -7.94 -19.47 -5.74
CA ASN A 57 -8.68 -20.73 -5.55
C ASN A 57 -9.90 -20.56 -4.64
N MET A 58 -10.88 -19.78 -5.09
CA MET A 58 -12.26 -19.92 -4.64
C MET A 58 -13.09 -20.42 -5.84
N GLN A 59 -12.99 -21.72 -6.10
CA GLN A 59 -14.03 -22.50 -6.80
C GLN A 59 -14.96 -23.07 -5.74
#